data_AF-A0A4Z2IGM1-F1
#
_entry.id   AF-A0A4Z2IGM1-F1
#
_cell.length_a   1.000
_cell.length_b   1.000
_cell.length_c   1.000
_cell.angle_alpha   90.00
_cell.angle_beta   90.00
_cell.angle_gamma   90.00
#
_symmetry.space_group_name_H-M   'P 1'
#
loop_
_entity.id
_entity.type
_entity.pdbx_description
1 polymer ?
#
loop_
_entity_poly.entity_id
_entity_poly.type
_entity_poly.pdbx_seq_one_letter_code
_entity_poly.pdbx_strand_id
1 'polypeptide(L)'
;MHTVSYTTTKPCGGWLHWKTCTVTLYRVTHQTERKTVMEQVTGALQSDVSVYYLSSQPVHPYRSATSLLIGCNFALSLHNVTSKLHHLLNRIQEVTSVSVEAPPNITNAWSANVTGTSFSVYWSSRCQAVQTYQVVLRRRSEVVQSWMTNQTWVEVKDLQPGVLYNVSVTPCSCTSQGVPFGVSIKTDAQTLDATARLTNIWFTADLHNTSSQAYENLTESIMEEIYQTLSPEMKAMVDSGRVRIDIRSFSPGSVVVNFTIVFAPSQSQDIDDMSTALLHSLMNSTKYTVDKNKTRTNGNRNNHHCSNNHHCSNNQHH
;
A
#
# COMPACT_ATOMS: atom_id res chain seq x y z
N MET A 1 -8.29 -39.35 18.61
CA MET A 1 -7.67 -39.88 17.39
C MET A 1 -8.71 -40.63 16.60
N HIS A 2 -9.02 -40.19 15.38
CA HIS A 2 -9.87 -40.99 14.49
C HIS A 2 -8.98 -41.62 13.41
N THR A 3 -9.14 -42.93 13.24
CA THR A 3 -8.49 -43.67 12.16
C THR A 3 -9.47 -43.72 11.00
N VAL A 4 -9.13 -43.04 9.91
CA VAL A 4 -9.93 -43.10 8.68
C VAL A 4 -9.40 -44.26 7.86
N SER A 5 -10.27 -45.22 7.55
CA SER A 5 -9.93 -46.36 6.70
C SER A 5 -9.92 -45.93 5.23
N TYR A 6 -8.88 -46.30 4.51
CA TYR A 6 -8.82 -46.21 3.05
C TYR A 6 -8.37 -47.54 2.48
N THR A 7 -8.87 -47.88 1.30
CA THR A 7 -8.53 -49.13 0.61
C THR A 7 -7.41 -48.88 -0.39
N THR A 8 -6.42 -49.76 -0.40
CA THR A 8 -5.37 -49.78 -1.42
C THR A 8 -5.14 -51.20 -1.89
N THR A 9 -4.81 -51.37 -3.17
CA THR A 9 -4.58 -52.70 -3.74
C THR A 9 -3.11 -53.03 -3.68
N LYS A 10 -2.74 -54.11 -2.97
CA LYS A 10 -1.35 -54.57 -2.85
C LYS A 10 -1.21 -56.03 -3.31
N PRO A 11 -0.02 -56.47 -3.77
CA PRO A 11 0.21 -57.89 -4.08
C PRO A 11 -0.03 -58.74 -2.84
N CYS A 12 -0.82 -59.80 -2.97
CA CYS A 12 -1.06 -60.73 -1.86
C CYS A 12 0.23 -61.53 -1.63
N GLY A 13 0.82 -61.47 -0.43
CA GLY A 13 2.07 -62.17 -0.13
C GLY A 13 1.99 -63.67 -0.41
N GLY A 14 2.80 -64.15 -1.34
CA GLY A 14 2.87 -65.53 -1.84
C GLY A 14 3.55 -65.55 -3.22
N TRP A 15 4.18 -66.67 -3.59
CA TRP A 15 5.04 -66.83 -4.77
C TRP A 15 4.37 -66.69 -6.16
N LEU A 16 3.15 -66.12 -6.23
CA LEU A 16 2.43 -65.88 -7.48
C LEU A 16 2.11 -64.39 -7.63
N HIS A 17 2.93 -63.71 -8.43
CA HIS A 17 3.00 -62.25 -8.60
C HIS A 17 1.78 -61.54 -9.22
N TRP A 18 0.71 -62.26 -9.57
CA TRP A 18 -0.41 -61.70 -10.36
C TRP A 18 -1.74 -61.58 -9.58
N LYS A 19 -1.76 -61.88 -8.28
CA LYS A 19 -2.93 -61.67 -7.42
C LYS A 19 -2.77 -60.40 -6.58
N THR A 20 -3.66 -59.42 -6.76
CA THR A 20 -3.71 -58.19 -5.96
C THR A 20 -4.89 -58.24 -4.98
N CYS A 21 -4.63 -57.95 -3.72
CA CYS A 21 -5.60 -57.92 -2.64
C CYS A 21 -5.90 -56.47 -2.26
N THR A 22 -7.18 -56.14 -2.12
CA THR A 22 -7.61 -54.87 -1.52
C THR A 22 -7.38 -54.95 -0.02
N VAL A 23 -6.44 -54.16 0.48
CA VAL A 23 -6.16 -54.03 1.91
C VAL A 23 -6.73 -52.72 2.44
N THR A 24 -7.42 -52.79 3.57
CA THR A 24 -7.87 -51.62 4.31
C THR A 24 -6.74 -51.15 5.20
N LEU A 25 -6.18 -49.97 4.88
CA LEU A 25 -5.18 -49.31 5.70
C LEU A 25 -5.86 -48.20 6.51
N TYR A 26 -5.34 -47.98 7.70
CA TYR A 26 -5.82 -46.94 8.59
C TYR A 26 -4.82 -45.79 8.60
N ARG A 27 -5.30 -44.57 8.39
CA ARG A 27 -4.51 -43.34 8.58
C ARG A 27 -5.07 -42.58 9.77
N VAL A 28 -4.21 -42.18 10.69
CA VAL A 28 -4.59 -41.33 11.82
C VAL A 28 -4.86 -39.91 11.29
N THR A 29 -6.02 -39.35 11.63
CA THR A 29 -6.38 -37.96 11.31
C THR A 29 -6.53 -37.11 12.60
N HIS A 30 -5.97 -35.90 12.56
CA HIS A 30 -5.79 -34.97 13.70
C HIS A 30 -7.02 -34.10 14.05
N GLN A 31 -8.21 -34.42 13.54
CA GLN A 31 -9.36 -33.51 13.60
C GLN A 31 -9.92 -33.33 15.03
N THR A 32 -9.91 -34.38 15.86
CA THR A 32 -10.31 -34.29 17.29
C THR A 32 -9.34 -33.43 18.09
N GLU A 33 -8.04 -33.61 17.89
CA GLU A 33 -6.99 -32.85 18.60
C GLU A 33 -7.08 -31.36 18.28
N ARG A 34 -7.32 -30.98 17.02
CA ARG A 34 -7.50 -29.58 16.63
C ARG A 34 -8.64 -28.91 17.39
N LYS A 35 -9.78 -29.59 17.55
CA LYS A 35 -10.94 -29.05 18.27
C LYS A 35 -10.65 -28.90 19.77
N THR A 36 -10.01 -29.90 20.37
CA THR A 36 -9.62 -29.89 21.79
C THR A 36 -8.63 -28.76 22.12
N VAL A 37 -7.60 -28.53 21.29
CA VAL A 37 -6.60 -27.49 21.55
C VAL A 37 -7.24 -26.09 21.46
N MET A 38 -8.13 -25.85 20.48
CA MET A 38 -8.86 -24.58 20.40
C MET A 38 -9.71 -24.33 21.65
N GLU A 39 -10.48 -25.33 22.10
CA GLU A 39 -11.31 -25.24 23.31
C GLU A 39 -10.48 -24.96 24.57
N GLN A 40 -9.31 -25.59 24.69
CA GLN A 40 -8.36 -25.35 25.80
C GLN A 40 -7.85 -23.90 25.80
N VAL A 41 -7.48 -23.37 24.63
CA VAL A 41 -7.01 -21.98 24.48
C VAL A 41 -8.13 -20.99 24.79
N THR A 42 -9.33 -21.19 24.24
CA THR A 42 -10.50 -20.35 24.54
C THR A 42 -10.83 -20.38 26.04
N GLY A 43 -10.82 -21.57 26.64
CA GLY A 43 -11.08 -21.77 28.06
C GLY A 43 -10.03 -21.12 28.98
N ALA A 44 -8.76 -21.07 28.57
CA ALA A 44 -7.71 -20.39 29.33
C ALA A 44 -7.80 -18.87 29.24
N LEU A 45 -8.21 -18.34 28.08
CA LEU A 45 -8.32 -16.89 27.91
C LEU A 45 -9.52 -16.30 28.64
N GLN A 46 -10.61 -17.07 28.79
CA GLN A 46 -11.86 -16.64 29.47
C GLN A 46 -12.30 -15.26 28.98
N SER A 47 -12.28 -15.07 27.67
CA SER A 47 -12.57 -13.81 27.01
C SER A 47 -13.30 -14.11 25.72
N ASP A 48 -14.04 -13.15 25.18
CA ASP A 48 -14.77 -13.31 23.91
C ASP A 48 -13.78 -13.29 22.73
N VAL A 49 -13.14 -14.43 22.52
CA VAL A 49 -12.06 -14.62 21.54
C VAL A 49 -12.42 -15.76 20.60
N SER A 50 -12.13 -15.56 19.32
CA SER A 50 -12.18 -16.57 18.28
C SER A 50 -10.78 -17.15 18.08
N VAL A 51 -10.67 -18.48 18.02
CA VAL A 51 -9.40 -19.18 17.80
C VAL A 51 -9.43 -19.86 16.45
N TYR A 52 -8.48 -19.52 15.57
CA TYR A 52 -8.37 -20.08 14.22
C TYR A 52 -7.13 -20.95 14.11
N TYR A 53 -7.26 -22.11 13.47
CA TYR A 53 -6.12 -22.99 13.20
C TYR A 53 -5.31 -22.48 12.01
N LEU A 54 -3.99 -22.41 12.18
CA LEU A 54 -3.09 -22.02 11.09
C LEU A 54 -2.38 -23.24 10.51
N SER A 55 -1.54 -23.90 11.31
CA SER A 55 -0.78 -25.07 10.87
C SER A 55 -0.31 -25.91 12.05
N SER A 56 0.11 -27.14 11.77
CA SER A 56 0.81 -28.00 12.73
C SER A 56 2.02 -28.61 12.04
N GLN A 57 3.14 -28.63 12.75
CA GLN A 57 4.41 -29.22 12.28
C GLN A 57 4.88 -30.31 13.26
N PRO A 58 5.35 -31.46 12.77
CA PRO A 58 5.91 -32.49 13.64
C PRO A 58 7.24 -32.01 14.23
N VAL A 59 7.40 -32.15 15.55
CA VAL A 59 8.64 -31.89 16.28
C VAL A 59 9.14 -33.23 16.80
N HIS A 60 10.26 -33.69 16.27
CA HIS A 60 10.76 -35.03 16.53
C HIS A 60 11.40 -35.14 17.94
N PRO A 61 11.27 -36.28 18.66
CA PRO A 61 10.34 -37.40 18.43
C PRO A 61 9.00 -37.18 19.17
N TYR A 62 7.89 -37.55 18.51
CA TYR A 62 6.51 -37.60 19.06
C TYR A 62 5.86 -36.29 19.55
N ARG A 63 6.41 -35.11 19.23
CA ARG A 63 5.76 -33.82 19.52
C ARG A 63 5.18 -33.22 18.24
N SER A 64 4.21 -32.33 18.43
CA SER A 64 3.66 -31.50 17.36
C SER A 64 3.59 -30.07 17.85
N ALA A 65 4.12 -29.13 17.07
CA ALA A 65 3.91 -27.71 17.28
C ALA A 65 2.67 -27.29 16.50
N THR A 66 1.68 -26.67 17.17
CA THR A 66 0.46 -26.17 16.54
C THR A 66 0.40 -24.66 16.67
N SER A 67 0.20 -23.97 15.55
CA SER A 67 0.05 -22.51 15.48
C SER A 67 -1.43 -22.15 15.37
N LEU A 68 -1.88 -21.24 16.23
CA LEU A 68 -3.25 -20.76 16.30
C LEU A 68 -3.25 -19.23 16.23
N LEU A 69 -4.26 -18.65 15.57
CA LEU A 69 -4.50 -17.21 15.54
C LEU A 69 -5.65 -16.87 16.49
N ILE A 70 -5.42 -15.90 17.37
CA ILE A 70 -6.44 -15.39 18.28
C ILE A 70 -7.01 -14.11 17.67
N GLY A 71 -8.29 -14.15 17.30
CA GLY A 71 -9.08 -13.02 16.83
C GLY A 71 -10.10 -12.56 17.87
N CYS A 72 -10.36 -11.27 17.94
CA CYS A 72 -11.24 -10.63 18.91
C CYS A 72 -11.38 -9.14 18.53
N ASN A 73 -12.42 -8.49 19.05
CA ASN A 73 -12.77 -7.13 18.68
C ASN A 73 -12.24 -6.06 19.66
N PHE A 74 -11.33 -6.42 20.56
CA PHE A 74 -10.76 -5.53 21.57
C PHE A 74 -9.25 -5.76 21.72
N ALA A 75 -8.55 -4.76 22.25
CA ALA A 75 -7.13 -4.88 22.50
C ALA A 75 -6.87 -5.75 23.74
N LEU A 76 -6.10 -6.81 23.56
CA LEU A 76 -5.56 -7.66 24.62
C LEU A 76 -4.09 -7.30 24.84
N SER A 77 -3.67 -7.18 26.10
CA SER A 77 -2.24 -7.06 26.40
C SER A 77 -1.53 -8.38 26.10
N LEU A 78 -0.44 -8.34 25.31
CA LEU A 78 0.41 -9.50 25.04
C LEU A 78 0.84 -10.19 26.33
N HIS A 79 1.19 -9.42 27.37
CA HIS A 79 1.59 -9.95 28.68
C HIS A 79 0.46 -10.75 29.35
N ASN A 80 -0.77 -10.23 29.34
CA ASN A 80 -1.93 -10.89 29.95
C ASN A 80 -2.32 -12.17 29.20
N VAL A 81 -2.27 -12.15 27.87
CA VAL A 81 -2.51 -13.35 27.05
C VAL A 81 -1.43 -14.39 27.31
N THR A 82 -0.17 -13.97 27.35
CA THR A 82 0.97 -14.82 27.66
C THR A 82 0.79 -15.48 29.03
N SER A 83 0.54 -14.71 30.10
CA SER A 83 0.37 -15.25 31.44
C SER A 83 -0.80 -16.24 31.54
N LYS A 84 -1.94 -15.92 30.90
CA LYS A 84 -3.12 -16.80 30.87
C LYS A 84 -2.84 -18.11 30.16
N LEU A 85 -2.17 -18.08 29.01
CA LEU A 85 -1.86 -19.29 28.25
C LEU A 85 -0.73 -20.11 28.89
N HIS A 86 0.18 -19.49 29.64
CA HIS A 86 1.19 -20.22 30.41
C HIS A 86 0.56 -21.11 31.49
N HIS A 87 -0.65 -20.79 31.99
CA HIS A 87 -1.36 -21.70 32.89
C HIS A 87 -1.71 -23.05 32.25
N LEU A 88 -1.76 -23.15 30.91
CA LEU A 88 -1.97 -24.42 30.22
C LEU A 88 -0.82 -25.40 30.47
N LEU A 89 0.42 -24.92 30.62
CA LEU A 89 1.59 -25.75 30.95
C LEU A 89 1.43 -26.48 32.29
N ASN A 90 0.72 -25.85 33.23
CA ASN A 90 0.48 -26.43 34.56
C ASN A 90 -0.79 -27.29 34.61
N ARG A 91 -1.71 -27.13 33.65
CA ARG A 91 -3.03 -27.79 33.66
C ARG A 91 -3.11 -28.97 32.71
N ILE A 92 -2.25 -29.04 31.69
CA ILE A 92 -2.30 -30.06 30.64
C ILE A 92 -0.89 -30.64 30.50
N GLN A 93 -0.73 -31.90 30.91
CA GLN A 93 0.57 -32.57 30.99
C GLN A 93 1.22 -32.74 29.60
N GLU A 94 0.41 -32.78 28.54
CA GLU A 94 0.85 -32.93 27.15
C GLU A 94 1.39 -31.62 26.55
N VAL A 95 1.06 -30.45 27.14
CA VAL A 95 1.55 -29.15 26.65
C VAL A 95 2.92 -28.88 27.26
N THR A 96 3.95 -28.91 26.42
CA THR A 96 5.35 -28.77 26.86
C THR A 96 5.91 -27.35 26.69
N SER A 97 5.29 -26.53 25.83
CA SER A 97 5.70 -25.15 25.59
C SER A 97 4.54 -24.34 25.01
N VAL A 98 4.43 -23.07 25.39
CA VAL A 98 3.49 -22.11 24.82
C VAL A 98 4.29 -20.85 24.45
N SER A 99 4.20 -20.43 23.19
CA SER A 99 4.73 -19.15 22.70
C SER A 99 3.58 -18.29 22.22
N VAL A 100 3.62 -16.99 22.54
CA VAL A 100 2.66 -16.00 22.03
C VAL A 100 3.46 -15.00 21.22
N GLU A 101 3.17 -14.93 19.93
CA GLU A 101 3.92 -14.12 18.97
C GLU A 101 3.02 -13.09 18.31
N ALA A 102 3.65 -12.11 17.67
CA ALA A 102 2.97 -11.15 16.83
C ALA A 102 2.26 -11.85 15.65
N PRO A 103 1.20 -11.23 15.10
CA PRO A 103 0.50 -11.80 13.98
C PRO A 103 1.42 -12.13 12.79
N PRO A 104 1.10 -13.18 12.02
CA PRO A 104 1.93 -13.63 10.91
C PRO A 104 2.12 -12.55 9.85
N ASN A 105 3.35 -12.50 9.34
CA ASN A 105 3.78 -11.46 8.41
C ASN A 105 3.18 -11.63 7.02
N ILE A 106 3.02 -10.49 6.36
CA ILE A 106 2.73 -10.39 4.92
C ILE A 106 3.93 -10.93 4.15
N THR A 107 3.69 -11.78 3.16
CA THR A 107 4.75 -12.41 2.35
C THR A 107 5.04 -11.65 1.08
N ASN A 108 4.02 -11.00 0.50
CA ASN A 108 4.14 -10.25 -0.73
C ASN A 108 3.07 -9.17 -0.80
N ALA A 109 3.35 -8.08 -1.48
CA ALA A 109 2.39 -7.05 -1.82
C ALA A 109 2.70 -6.44 -3.19
N TRP A 110 1.67 -6.11 -3.95
CA TRP A 110 1.81 -5.55 -5.29
C TRP A 110 0.71 -4.54 -5.58
N SER A 111 0.98 -3.64 -6.51
CA SER A 111 0.03 -2.68 -7.02
C SER A 111 -0.57 -3.15 -8.34
N ALA A 112 -1.82 -2.77 -8.59
CA ALA A 112 -2.47 -2.88 -9.89
C ALA A 112 -3.37 -1.68 -10.13
N ASN A 113 -3.87 -1.53 -11.36
CA ASN A 113 -4.79 -0.45 -11.76
C ASN A 113 -4.26 0.94 -11.35
N VAL A 114 -2.96 1.17 -11.55
CA VAL A 114 -2.34 2.46 -11.24
C VAL A 114 -2.84 3.47 -12.27
N THR A 115 -3.41 4.56 -11.78
CA THR A 115 -3.83 5.72 -12.56
C THR A 115 -3.17 6.98 -11.98
N GLY A 116 -3.49 8.15 -12.53
CA GLY A 116 -3.00 9.40 -11.96
C GLY A 116 -3.66 9.80 -10.63
N THR A 117 -4.82 9.24 -10.30
CA THR A 117 -5.59 9.63 -9.10
C THR A 117 -5.97 8.44 -8.21
N SER A 118 -5.65 7.22 -8.60
CA SER A 118 -5.95 6.02 -7.84
C SER A 118 -4.97 4.89 -8.12
N PHE A 119 -4.92 3.92 -7.22
CA PHE A 119 -4.34 2.61 -7.47
C PHE A 119 -4.97 1.57 -6.53
N SER A 120 -4.85 0.30 -6.90
CA SER A 120 -5.20 -0.81 -6.01
C SER A 120 -3.93 -1.45 -5.46
N VAL A 121 -3.93 -1.79 -4.17
CA VAL A 121 -2.86 -2.55 -3.52
C VAL A 121 -3.42 -3.88 -3.06
N TYR A 122 -2.70 -4.95 -3.36
CA TYR A 122 -3.01 -6.31 -2.97
C TYR A 122 -1.86 -6.87 -2.14
N TRP A 123 -2.15 -7.76 -1.21
CA TRP A 123 -1.14 -8.45 -0.44
C TRP A 123 -1.52 -9.90 -0.19
N SER A 124 -0.50 -10.71 0.09
CA SER A 124 -0.65 -12.11 0.48
C SER A 124 -0.12 -12.32 1.89
N SER A 125 -0.91 -13.05 2.70
CA SER A 125 -0.52 -13.49 4.03
C SER A 125 -0.55 -15.01 4.07
N ARG A 126 0.32 -15.61 4.90
CA ARG A 126 0.26 -17.06 5.18
C ARG A 126 -0.98 -17.44 5.99
N CYS A 127 -1.71 -16.44 6.50
CA CYS A 127 -2.99 -16.64 7.14
C CYS A 127 -4.16 -16.30 6.22
N GLN A 128 -4.98 -17.31 5.97
CA GLN A 128 -6.29 -17.18 5.30
C GLN A 128 -7.43 -16.98 6.31
N ALA A 129 -7.12 -16.91 7.62
CA ALA A 129 -8.07 -16.62 8.68
C ALA A 129 -8.47 -15.14 8.68
N VAL A 130 -9.53 -14.80 9.43
CA VAL A 130 -10.06 -13.42 9.57
C VAL A 130 -9.05 -12.56 10.34
N GLN A 131 -8.06 -12.04 9.63
CA GLN A 131 -7.06 -11.11 10.11
C GLN A 131 -7.41 -9.69 9.64
N THR A 132 -7.21 -8.71 10.52
CA THR A 132 -7.32 -7.30 10.13
C THR A 132 -5.96 -6.75 9.75
N TYR A 133 -5.95 -5.77 8.87
CA TYR A 133 -4.77 -5.09 8.37
C TYR A 133 -4.97 -3.59 8.55
N GLN A 134 -4.00 -2.93 9.19
CA GLN A 134 -3.90 -1.49 9.15
C GLN A 134 -3.13 -1.10 7.89
N VAL A 135 -3.76 -0.30 7.04
CA VAL A 135 -3.10 0.25 5.86
C VAL A 135 -2.88 1.73 6.08
N VAL A 136 -1.65 2.19 5.88
CA VAL A 136 -1.27 3.59 6.02
C VAL A 136 -0.62 4.05 4.73
N LEU A 137 -1.22 5.06 4.11
CA LEU A 137 -0.71 5.74 2.93
C LEU A 137 0.13 6.93 3.39
N ARG A 138 1.41 6.96 3.01
CA ARG A 138 2.31 8.08 3.28
C ARG A 138 2.74 8.76 1.99
N ARG A 139 2.85 10.08 2.05
CA ARG A 139 3.52 10.91 1.04
C ARG A 139 4.74 11.50 1.72
N ARG A 140 5.94 11.14 1.26
CA ARG A 140 7.18 11.42 2.00
C ARG A 140 7.06 10.86 3.43
N SER A 141 7.06 11.71 4.45
CA SER A 141 6.91 11.33 5.86
C SER A 141 5.51 11.57 6.42
N GLU A 142 4.61 12.20 5.65
CA GLU A 142 3.27 12.58 6.10
C GLU A 142 2.29 11.44 5.86
N VAL A 143 1.45 11.13 6.85
CA VAL A 143 0.32 10.22 6.70
C VAL A 143 -0.80 10.96 5.98
N VAL A 144 -1.15 10.49 4.78
CA VAL A 144 -2.21 11.08 3.95
C VAL A 144 -3.54 10.44 4.29
N GLN A 145 -3.57 9.12 4.39
CA GLN A 145 -4.77 8.35 4.72
C GLN A 145 -4.39 7.10 5.53
N SER A 146 -5.32 6.62 6.37
CA SER A 146 -5.16 5.40 7.15
C SER A 146 -6.51 4.74 7.37
N TRP A 147 -6.57 3.42 7.21
CA TRP A 147 -7.80 2.65 7.44
C TRP A 147 -7.48 1.23 7.92
N MET A 148 -8.51 0.54 8.42
CA MET A 148 -8.47 -0.87 8.79
C MET A 148 -9.31 -1.67 7.80
N THR A 149 -8.83 -2.83 7.37
CA THR A 149 -9.57 -3.75 6.50
C THR A 149 -9.34 -5.20 6.92
N ASN A 150 -10.34 -6.06 6.72
CA ASN A 150 -10.20 -7.52 6.85
C ASN A 150 -9.95 -8.20 5.48
N GLN A 151 -9.88 -7.41 4.42
CA GLN A 151 -9.58 -7.88 3.06
C GLN A 151 -8.07 -7.87 2.83
N THR A 152 -7.62 -8.62 1.83
CA THR A 152 -6.21 -8.65 1.39
C THR A 152 -5.93 -7.69 0.23
N TRP A 153 -6.75 -6.65 0.10
CA TRP A 153 -6.60 -5.61 -0.89
C TRP A 153 -7.27 -4.31 -0.44
N VAL A 154 -6.91 -3.22 -1.10
CA VAL A 154 -7.60 -1.93 -0.98
C VAL A 154 -7.45 -1.11 -2.25
N GLU A 155 -8.49 -0.37 -2.59
CA GLU A 155 -8.41 0.72 -3.57
C GLU A 155 -8.13 2.03 -2.84
N VAL A 156 -7.15 2.77 -3.34
CA VAL A 156 -6.76 4.10 -2.85
C VAL A 156 -7.16 5.12 -3.90
N LYS A 157 -7.87 6.17 -3.49
CA LYS A 157 -8.39 7.24 -4.36
C LYS A 157 -7.93 8.61 -3.89
N ASP A 158 -8.29 9.63 -4.67
CA ASP A 158 -8.05 11.04 -4.38
C ASP A 158 -6.55 11.36 -4.27
N LEU A 159 -5.76 10.72 -5.13
CA LEU A 159 -4.32 10.89 -5.22
C LEU A 159 -3.97 11.94 -6.27
N GLN A 160 -2.75 12.47 -6.16
CA GLN A 160 -2.21 13.42 -7.13
C GLN A 160 -1.34 12.71 -8.17
N PRO A 161 -1.36 13.15 -9.44
CA PRO A 161 -0.59 12.54 -10.51
C PRO A 161 0.91 12.77 -10.33
N GLY A 162 1.70 11.74 -10.62
CA GLY A 162 3.16 11.80 -10.66
C GLY A 162 3.82 11.77 -9.27
N VAL A 163 3.05 11.58 -8.21
CA VAL A 163 3.51 11.57 -6.83
C VAL A 163 3.86 10.14 -6.40
N LEU A 164 4.98 10.00 -5.70
CA LEU A 164 5.38 8.75 -5.07
C LEU A 164 4.71 8.62 -3.69
N TYR A 165 3.94 7.55 -3.52
CA TYR A 165 3.30 7.18 -2.28
C TYR A 165 3.91 5.90 -1.72
N ASN A 166 4.05 5.87 -0.39
CA ASN A 166 4.51 4.71 0.37
C ASN A 166 3.33 4.13 1.14
N VAL A 167 2.88 2.95 0.74
CA VAL A 167 1.82 2.22 1.42
C VAL A 167 2.48 1.24 2.39
N SER A 168 2.15 1.32 3.67
CA SER A 168 2.53 0.30 4.65
C SER A 168 1.29 -0.48 5.07
N VAL A 169 1.34 -1.80 4.93
CA VAL A 169 0.31 -2.72 5.39
C VAL A 169 0.83 -3.45 6.62
N THR A 170 0.15 -3.32 7.75
CA THR A 170 0.54 -3.94 9.01
C THR A 170 -0.54 -4.96 9.40
N PRO A 171 -0.19 -6.26 9.54
CA PRO A 171 -1.14 -7.23 10.07
C PRO A 171 -1.45 -6.93 11.53
N CYS A 172 -2.73 -6.87 11.86
CA CYS A 172 -3.23 -6.57 13.19
C CYS A 172 -3.87 -7.81 13.80
N SER A 173 -3.67 -7.97 15.11
CA SER A 173 -4.36 -8.95 15.94
C SER A 173 -4.78 -8.29 17.24
N CYS A 174 -5.54 -9.02 18.06
CA CYS A 174 -5.91 -8.58 19.40
C CYS A 174 -4.74 -8.15 20.28
N THR A 175 -3.61 -8.87 20.16
CA THR A 175 -2.54 -8.81 21.16
C THR A 175 -1.46 -7.81 20.80
N SER A 176 -1.29 -7.58 19.50
CA SER A 176 -0.17 -6.85 18.94
C SER A 176 -0.37 -6.56 17.46
N GLN A 177 0.36 -5.55 16.99
CA GLN A 177 0.59 -5.31 15.58
C GLN A 177 1.82 -6.11 15.15
N GLY A 178 1.77 -6.67 13.94
CA GLY A 178 2.91 -7.33 13.32
C GLY A 178 3.84 -6.33 12.65
N VAL A 179 4.72 -6.85 11.79
CA VAL A 179 5.70 -6.02 11.08
C VAL A 179 5.03 -5.36 9.87
N PRO A 180 5.16 -4.04 9.68
CA PRO A 180 4.64 -3.35 8.49
C PRO A 180 5.38 -3.81 7.23
N PHE A 181 4.63 -4.11 6.17
CA PHE A 181 5.17 -4.39 4.84
C PHE A 181 4.93 -3.18 3.93
N GLY A 182 6.01 -2.65 3.34
CA GLY A 182 5.98 -1.43 2.53
C GLY A 182 5.93 -1.71 1.04
N VAL A 183 5.12 -0.94 0.30
CA VAL A 183 5.12 -0.86 -1.17
C VAL A 183 5.19 0.61 -1.56
N SER A 184 6.08 0.94 -2.50
CA SER A 184 6.16 2.27 -3.08
C SER A 184 5.51 2.29 -4.46
N ILE A 185 4.50 3.13 -4.63
CA ILE A 185 3.73 3.28 -5.87
C ILE A 185 3.84 4.73 -6.32
N LYS A 186 4.22 4.94 -7.59
CA LYS A 186 4.15 6.25 -8.23
C LYS A 186 2.90 6.30 -9.09
N THR A 187 2.05 7.29 -8.86
CA THR A 187 0.85 7.51 -9.69
C THR A 187 1.26 7.94 -11.10
N ASP A 188 0.45 7.53 -12.08
CA ASP A 188 0.73 7.88 -13.46
C ASP A 188 0.59 9.40 -13.68
N ALA A 189 1.44 9.95 -14.53
CA ALA A 189 1.37 11.36 -14.87
C ALA A 189 1.88 11.61 -16.27
N GLN A 190 1.30 12.64 -16.85
CA GLN A 190 1.92 13.37 -17.95
C GLN A 190 2.38 14.72 -17.44
N THR A 191 3.50 15.20 -18.00
CA THR A 191 4.11 16.46 -17.61
C THR A 191 4.29 17.34 -18.82
N LEU A 192 4.00 18.63 -18.67
CA LEU A 192 4.35 19.65 -19.64
C LEU A 192 5.18 20.72 -18.94
N ASP A 193 6.32 21.06 -19.54
CA ASP A 193 7.13 22.17 -19.08
C ASP A 193 6.70 23.44 -19.78
N ALA A 194 6.59 24.53 -19.04
CA ALA A 194 6.24 25.82 -19.60
C ALA A 194 7.15 26.91 -19.02
N THR A 195 7.35 27.97 -19.78
CA THR A 195 8.13 29.13 -19.35
C THR A 195 7.33 30.39 -19.62
N ALA A 196 7.30 31.31 -18.66
CA ALA A 196 6.70 32.62 -18.83
C ALA A 196 7.64 33.69 -18.29
N ARG A 197 7.80 34.78 -19.04
CA ARG A 197 8.63 35.92 -18.62
C ARG A 197 7.76 37.02 -18.05
N LEU A 198 7.97 37.37 -16.79
CA LEU A 198 7.30 38.48 -16.11
C LEU A 198 8.13 39.75 -16.29
N THR A 199 7.60 40.75 -16.97
CA THR A 199 8.33 42.01 -17.26
C THR A 199 8.21 43.06 -16.16
N ASN A 200 7.21 42.93 -15.29
CA ASN A 200 6.98 43.85 -14.17
C ASN A 200 7.64 43.41 -12.85
N ILE A 201 8.45 42.35 -12.86
CA ILE A 201 9.22 41.86 -11.71
C ILE A 201 10.71 41.80 -12.05
N TRP A 202 11.52 42.34 -11.15
CA TRP A 202 12.98 42.33 -11.26
C TRP A 202 13.56 41.08 -10.61
N PHE A 203 14.55 40.48 -11.27
CA PHE A 203 15.24 39.33 -10.71
C PHE A 203 16.21 39.78 -9.60
N THR A 204 16.18 39.10 -8.45
CA THR A 204 17.13 39.29 -7.34
C THR A 204 17.90 38.00 -7.07
N ALA A 205 19.05 38.09 -6.40
CA ALA A 205 19.84 36.91 -6.05
C ALA A 205 19.06 35.92 -5.17
N ASP A 206 18.16 36.42 -4.32
CA ASP A 206 17.31 35.58 -3.46
C ASP A 206 16.35 34.69 -4.27
N LEU A 207 15.91 35.14 -5.45
CA LEU A 207 15.06 34.35 -6.35
C LEU A 207 15.78 33.15 -7.00
N HIS A 208 17.10 33.06 -6.87
CA HIS A 208 17.84 31.85 -7.24
C HIS A 208 17.78 30.78 -6.12
N ASN A 209 17.51 31.18 -4.89
CA ASN A 209 17.48 30.28 -3.74
C ASN A 209 16.03 29.87 -3.42
N THR A 210 15.68 28.60 -3.68
CA THR A 210 14.33 28.05 -3.46
C THR A 210 13.89 28.06 -1.99
N SER A 211 14.83 28.23 -1.06
CA SER A 211 14.56 28.32 0.38
C SER A 211 14.54 29.76 0.89
N SER A 212 14.61 30.77 0.00
CA SER A 212 14.50 32.17 0.41
C SER A 212 13.03 32.59 0.53
N GLN A 213 12.76 33.51 1.46
CA GLN A 213 11.43 34.09 1.61
C GLN A 213 10.96 34.79 0.32
N ALA A 214 11.87 35.42 -0.42
CA ALA A 214 11.53 36.07 -1.68
C ALA A 214 11.05 35.06 -2.74
N TYR A 215 11.69 33.88 -2.80
CA TYR A 215 11.26 32.81 -3.68
C TYR A 215 9.90 32.25 -3.28
N GLU A 216 9.70 31.95 -2.00
CA GLU A 216 8.44 31.42 -1.47
C GLU A 216 7.28 32.40 -1.70
N ASN A 217 7.45 33.67 -1.31
CA ASN A 217 6.43 34.72 -1.49
C ASN A 217 6.05 34.90 -2.97
N LEU A 218 7.04 34.91 -3.86
CA LEU A 218 6.78 35.06 -5.29
C LEU A 218 6.10 33.81 -5.88
N THR A 219 6.50 32.62 -5.44
CA THR A 219 5.89 31.34 -5.82
C THR A 219 4.42 31.31 -5.41
N GLU A 220 4.11 31.55 -4.14
CA GLU A 220 2.74 31.59 -3.63
C GLU A 220 1.90 32.63 -4.37
N SER A 221 2.45 33.84 -4.55
CA SER A 221 1.72 34.89 -5.23
C SER A 221 1.46 34.60 -6.71
N ILE A 222 2.36 33.91 -7.41
CA ILE A 222 2.13 33.50 -8.80
C ILE A 222 1.08 32.39 -8.85
N MET A 223 1.17 31.40 -7.96
CA MET A 223 0.21 30.30 -7.91
C MET A 223 -1.21 30.79 -7.60
N GLU A 224 -1.35 31.74 -6.67
CA GLU A 224 -2.65 32.35 -6.36
C GLU A 224 -3.23 33.09 -7.56
N GLU A 225 -2.42 33.89 -8.26
CA GLU A 225 -2.87 34.63 -9.44
C GLU A 225 -3.27 33.69 -10.58
N ILE A 226 -2.49 32.63 -10.83
CA ILE A 226 -2.85 31.59 -11.79
C ILE A 226 -4.20 31.02 -11.39
N TYR A 227 -4.35 30.56 -10.15
CA TYR A 227 -5.59 29.98 -9.68
C TYR A 227 -6.78 30.93 -9.87
N GLN A 228 -6.66 32.21 -9.53
CA GLN A 228 -7.74 33.18 -9.71
C GLN A 228 -8.16 33.37 -11.17
N THR A 229 -7.20 33.33 -12.09
CA THR A 229 -7.40 33.55 -13.54
C THR A 229 -7.77 32.29 -14.33
N LEU A 230 -7.83 31.11 -13.68
CA LEU A 230 -8.31 29.88 -14.30
C LEU A 230 -9.81 29.91 -14.58
N SER A 231 -10.22 29.23 -15.66
CA SER A 231 -11.64 28.96 -15.94
C SER A 231 -12.25 28.07 -14.84
N PRO A 232 -13.59 28.08 -14.65
CA PRO A 232 -14.25 27.22 -13.67
C PRO A 232 -13.92 25.73 -13.84
N GLU A 233 -13.81 25.26 -15.08
CA GLU A 233 -13.50 23.86 -15.40
C GLU A 233 -12.06 23.51 -14.98
N MET A 234 -11.10 24.40 -15.25
CA MET A 234 -9.71 24.18 -14.87
C MET A 234 -9.51 24.28 -13.35
N LYS A 235 -10.21 25.20 -12.68
CA LYS A 235 -10.27 25.27 -11.21
C LYS A 235 -10.75 23.93 -10.64
N ALA A 236 -11.85 23.39 -11.15
CA ALA A 236 -12.35 22.08 -10.71
C ALA A 236 -11.34 20.95 -10.92
N MET A 237 -10.53 21.00 -11.97
CA MET A 237 -9.46 20.01 -12.20
C MET A 237 -8.28 20.17 -11.23
N VAL A 238 -7.93 21.39 -10.84
CA VAL A 238 -6.92 21.66 -9.80
C VAL A 238 -7.45 21.27 -8.43
N ASP A 239 -8.68 21.65 -8.10
CA ASP A 239 -9.35 21.36 -6.81
C ASP A 239 -9.55 19.85 -6.59
N SER A 240 -9.84 19.10 -7.66
CA SER A 240 -9.93 17.64 -7.63
C SER A 240 -8.56 16.94 -7.66
N GLY A 241 -7.45 17.69 -7.69
CA GLY A 241 -6.09 17.14 -7.70
C GLY A 241 -5.70 16.45 -9.01
N ARG A 242 -6.50 16.56 -10.06
CA ARG A 242 -6.24 15.97 -11.39
C ARG A 242 -5.17 16.74 -12.15
N VAL A 243 -4.97 18.01 -11.82
CA VAL A 243 -3.94 18.91 -12.36
C VAL A 243 -3.16 19.53 -11.21
N ARG A 244 -1.84 19.56 -11.34
CA ARG A 244 -0.91 20.17 -10.39
C ARG A 244 0.08 21.03 -11.15
N ILE A 245 0.37 22.21 -10.63
CA ILE A 245 1.30 23.16 -11.23
C ILE A 245 2.44 23.35 -10.23
N ASP A 246 3.67 23.14 -10.68
CA ASP A 246 4.88 23.32 -9.89
C ASP A 246 5.74 24.42 -10.53
N ILE A 247 6.19 25.40 -9.74
CA ILE A 247 7.25 26.32 -10.17
C ILE A 247 8.59 25.68 -9.84
N ARG A 248 9.36 25.33 -10.87
CA ARG A 248 10.67 24.69 -10.76
C ARG A 248 11.77 25.66 -10.35
N SER A 249 11.76 26.87 -10.92
CA SER A 249 12.79 27.89 -10.68
C SER A 249 12.41 29.24 -11.27
N PHE A 250 13.14 30.27 -10.84
CA PHE A 250 13.20 31.57 -11.48
C PHE A 250 14.58 31.77 -12.13
N SER A 251 14.61 32.45 -13.28
CA SER A 251 15.87 32.74 -13.99
C SER A 251 15.97 34.21 -14.44
N PRO A 252 17.21 34.73 -14.65
CA PRO A 252 17.44 36.14 -15.00
C PRO A 252 16.92 36.54 -16.39
N GLY A 253 16.59 37.82 -16.56
CA GLY A 253 16.18 38.41 -17.85
C GLY A 253 14.80 39.09 -17.84
N SER A 254 14.51 39.86 -16.78
CA SER A 254 13.18 39.92 -16.12
C SER A 254 12.79 38.53 -15.58
N VAL A 255 12.03 38.41 -14.50
CA VAL A 255 11.85 37.09 -13.86
C VAL A 255 11.23 36.09 -14.84
N VAL A 256 12.02 35.09 -15.27
CA VAL A 256 11.55 34.00 -16.12
C VAL A 256 11.18 32.82 -15.22
N VAL A 257 9.90 32.50 -15.20
CA VAL A 257 9.31 31.44 -14.37
C VAL A 257 9.29 30.15 -15.16
N ASN A 258 9.87 29.10 -14.59
CA ASN A 258 9.87 27.75 -15.16
C ASN A 258 8.83 26.89 -14.46
N PHE A 259 7.81 26.45 -15.18
CA PHE A 259 6.70 25.65 -14.66
C PHE A 259 6.81 24.19 -15.10
N THR A 260 6.18 23.33 -14.31
CA THR A 260 5.75 21.99 -14.72
C THR A 260 4.30 21.81 -14.38
N ILE A 261 3.54 21.45 -15.39
CA ILE A 261 2.13 21.11 -15.28
C ILE A 261 2.08 19.59 -15.29
N VAL A 262 1.52 19.00 -14.23
CA VAL A 262 1.42 17.56 -14.02
C VAL A 262 -0.04 17.19 -13.98
N PHE A 263 -0.45 16.21 -14.77
CA PHE A 263 -1.85 15.82 -14.87
C PHE A 263 -2.03 14.32 -15.04
N ALA A 264 -3.19 13.83 -14.63
CA ALA A 264 -3.54 12.42 -14.80
C ALA A 264 -3.72 12.07 -16.30
N PRO A 265 -3.28 10.90 -16.77
CA PRO A 265 -3.28 10.54 -18.21
C PRO A 265 -4.65 10.32 -18.86
N SER A 266 -5.76 10.71 -18.22
CA SER A 266 -7.10 10.31 -18.61
C SER A 266 -7.53 10.94 -19.95
N GLN A 267 -7.33 10.17 -21.03
CA GLN A 267 -7.78 10.35 -22.42
C GLN A 267 -7.14 11.52 -23.19
N SER A 268 -6.56 11.18 -24.33
CA SER A 268 -5.43 11.85 -24.99
C SER A 268 -5.79 13.04 -25.88
N GLN A 269 -6.63 13.98 -25.41
CA GLN A 269 -6.96 15.16 -26.23
C GLN A 269 -6.33 16.48 -25.75
N ASP A 270 -5.88 16.63 -24.50
CA ASP A 270 -5.83 17.98 -23.90
C ASP A 270 -4.46 18.47 -23.39
N ILE A 271 -3.31 17.91 -23.79
CA ILE A 271 -2.01 18.47 -23.34
C ILE A 271 -1.85 19.92 -23.84
N ASP A 272 -2.12 20.13 -25.13
CA ASP A 272 -1.93 21.42 -25.77
C ASP A 272 -3.03 22.41 -25.34
N ASP A 273 -4.28 21.96 -25.25
CA ASP A 273 -5.42 22.78 -24.80
C ASP A 273 -5.29 23.20 -23.33
N MET A 274 -4.81 22.31 -22.45
CA MET A 274 -4.55 22.64 -21.04
C MET A 274 -3.35 23.56 -20.88
N SER A 275 -2.28 23.35 -21.66
CA SER A 275 -1.11 24.23 -21.63
C SER A 275 -1.45 25.64 -22.11
N THR A 276 -2.28 25.74 -23.14
CA THR A 276 -2.77 27.01 -23.69
C THR A 276 -3.67 27.71 -22.69
N ALA A 277 -4.59 26.98 -22.04
CA ALA A 277 -5.46 27.53 -21.00
C ALA A 277 -4.66 28.11 -19.83
N LEU A 278 -3.66 27.39 -19.33
CA LEU A 278 -2.81 27.83 -18.22
C LEU A 278 -1.96 29.04 -18.57
N LEU A 279 -1.38 29.08 -19.77
CA LEU A 279 -0.65 30.24 -20.24
C LEU A 279 -1.56 31.45 -20.47
N HIS A 280 -2.76 31.24 -21.03
CA HIS A 280 -3.75 32.31 -21.19
C HIS A 280 -4.18 32.91 -19.85
N SER A 281 -4.33 32.10 -18.80
CA SER A 281 -4.61 32.58 -17.44
C SER A 281 -3.52 33.56 -16.96
N LEU A 282 -2.24 33.21 -17.11
CA LEU A 282 -1.13 34.11 -16.78
C LEU A 282 -1.10 35.37 -17.65
N MET A 283 -1.41 35.26 -18.95
CA MET A 283 -1.46 36.41 -19.87
C MET A 283 -2.60 37.38 -19.56
N ASN A 284 -3.68 36.90 -18.92
CA ASN A 284 -4.83 37.68 -18.50
C ASN A 284 -4.73 38.14 -17.03
N SER A 285 -3.59 37.92 -16.38
CA SER A 285 -3.33 38.39 -15.03
C SER A 285 -3.44 39.90 -14.93
N THR A 286 -4.02 40.37 -13.82
CA THR A 286 -4.06 41.81 -13.49
C THR A 286 -2.86 42.24 -12.66
N LYS A 287 -2.18 41.28 -12.02
CA LYS A 287 -1.01 41.48 -11.15
C LYS A 287 0.32 41.38 -11.89
N TYR A 288 0.43 40.51 -12.90
CA TYR A 288 1.67 40.25 -13.63
C TYR A 288 1.56 40.61 -15.11
N THR A 289 2.62 41.21 -15.65
CA THR A 289 2.73 41.51 -17.08
C THR A 289 3.61 40.45 -17.75
N VAL A 290 3.00 39.62 -18.61
CA VAL A 290 3.68 38.50 -19.26
C VAL A 290 4.13 38.89 -20.67
N ASP A 291 5.40 38.61 -20.98
CA ASP A 291 5.91 38.74 -22.34
C ASP A 291 5.48 37.53 -23.21
N LYS A 292 4.52 37.80 -24.09
CA LYS A 292 3.94 36.83 -25.02
C LYS A 292 4.99 36.18 -25.93
N ASN A 293 6.02 36.90 -26.35
CA ASN A 293 7.02 36.43 -27.33
C ASN A 293 8.09 35.51 -26.71
N LYS A 294 8.17 35.48 -25.38
CA LYS A 294 9.13 34.69 -24.61
C LYS A 294 8.45 33.64 -23.73
N THR A 295 7.17 33.40 -23.97
CA THR A 295 6.40 32.33 -23.32
C THR A 295 6.43 31.09 -24.21
N ARG A 296 6.81 29.94 -23.67
CA ARG A 296 6.96 28.69 -24.44
C ARG A 296 6.46 27.50 -23.64
N THR A 297 5.76 26.58 -24.31
CA THR A 297 5.48 25.23 -23.82
C THR A 297 6.47 24.27 -24.48
N ASN A 298 7.02 23.35 -23.69
CA ASN A 298 7.81 22.24 -24.18
C ASN A 298 7.14 20.95 -23.68
N GLY A 299 6.41 20.29 -24.58
CA GLY A 299 5.76 19.01 -24.30
C GLY A 299 6.78 17.87 -24.31
N ASN A 300 7.55 17.73 -23.23
CA ASN A 300 8.38 16.54 -23.06
C ASN A 300 7.51 15.42 -22.48
N ARG A 301 7.09 14.46 -23.32
CA ARG A 301 6.45 13.20 -22.91
C ARG A 301 7.46 12.31 -22.19
N ASN A 302 7.95 12.74 -21.04
CA ASN A 302 8.83 11.92 -20.23
C ASN A 302 7.96 11.05 -19.32
N ASN A 303 7.53 9.91 -19.87
CA ASN A 303 6.96 8.84 -19.07
C ASN A 303 8.08 8.29 -18.18
N HIS A 304 8.25 8.86 -16.98
CA HIS A 304 9.28 8.43 -16.04
C HIS A 304 8.84 7.11 -15.40
N HIS A 305 8.96 6.02 -16.15
CA HIS A 305 9.04 4.69 -15.58
C HIS A 305 10.25 4.64 -14.67
N CYS A 306 9.99 4.21 -13.44
CA CYS A 306 10.90 4.20 -12.31
C CYS A 306 12.31 3.71 -12.70
N SER A 307 13.31 4.57 -12.53
CA SER A 307 14.72 4.22 -12.65
C SER A 307 15.42 4.47 -11.32
N ASN A 308 16.16 3.44 -10.90
CA ASN A 308 17.14 3.38 -9.83
C ASN A 308 16.61 3.30 -8.38
N ASN A 309 16.49 2.04 -7.97
CA ASN A 309 16.91 1.50 -6.67
C ASN A 309 15.89 1.19 -5.57
N HIS A 310 14.60 1.05 -5.88
CA HIS A 310 13.69 0.17 -5.12
C HIS A 310 12.69 -0.48 -6.10
N HIS A 311 12.43 -1.78 -5.93
CA HIS A 311 11.68 -2.63 -6.84
C HIS A 311 10.23 -2.11 -7.00
N CYS A 312 9.96 -1.32 -8.04
CA CYS A 312 8.60 -0.88 -8.36
C CYS A 312 7.86 -2.02 -9.06
N SER A 313 6.85 -2.58 -8.39
CA SER A 313 6.02 -3.67 -8.93
C SER A 313 4.91 -3.11 -9.82
N ASN A 314 5.27 -2.65 -11.02
CA ASN A 314 4.30 -2.38 -12.08
C ASN A 314 4.25 -3.60 -13.02
N ASN A 315 3.65 -4.70 -12.56
CA ASN A 315 3.26 -5.79 -13.46
C ASN A 315 1.91 -5.45 -14.08
N GLN A 316 1.92 -4.75 -15.22
CA GLN A 316 0.80 -4.73 -16.14
C GLN A 316 0.78 -6.09 -16.86
N HIS A 317 -0.06 -7.02 -16.41
CA HIS A 317 -0.49 -8.12 -17.27
C HIS A 317 -1.67 -7.63 -18.10
N HIS A 318 -1.42 -7.44 -19.40
CA HIS A 318 -2.44 -7.35 -20.43
C HIS A 318 -3.21 -8.67 -20.56
#